data_AF-A0A1G0MV38-F1
#
_entry.id   AF-A0A1G0MV38-F1
#
_cell.length_a   1.000
_cell.length_b   1.000
_cell.length_c   1.000
_cell.angle_alpha   90.00
_cell.angle_beta   90.00
_cell.angle_gamma   90.00
#
_symmetry.space_group_name_H-M   'P 1'
#
loop_
_entity.id
_entity.type
_entity.pdbx_description
1 polymer ?
#
loop_
_entity_poly.entity_id
_entity_poly.type
_entity_poly.pdbx_seq_one_letter_code
_entity_poly.pdbx_strand_id
1 'polypeptide(L)'
;MADSSQQEKEFSDIELCYKAMGLSFSDNPEQVEKTYRKLKDEYTTLMRSPDMTARAGAAENLKQLEELFTTITGSLIYKDYAREYEKYKALKAEQMAARKLKQQQKPVVKEVLINCPYCKKLIAPKLKVCIYCHGKILTPMEQMMAKVFSTRNLVVATILVVLVIAGVVLMSNPQLLK
;
A
#
# COMPACT_ATOMS: atom_id res chain seq x y z
N MET A 1 7.81 -52.00 9.80
CA MET A 1 8.16 -51.17 10.97
C MET A 1 9.62 -50.67 10.91
N ALA A 2 10.15 -50.36 9.71
CA ALA A 2 11.54 -49.92 9.52
C ALA A 2 11.65 -48.47 8.98
N ASP A 3 10.55 -47.71 8.98
CA ASP A 3 10.41 -46.50 8.15
C ASP A 3 10.73 -45.20 8.91
N SER A 4 10.24 -45.05 10.14
CA SER A 4 10.28 -43.76 10.84
C SER A 4 11.70 -43.33 11.27
N SER A 5 12.56 -44.27 11.66
CA SER A 5 13.92 -43.93 12.13
C SER A 5 14.90 -43.63 10.99
N GLN A 6 14.64 -44.12 9.78
CA GLN A 6 15.42 -43.75 8.59
C GLN A 6 14.99 -42.38 8.07
N GLN A 7 13.69 -42.10 8.08
CA GLN A 7 13.15 -40.82 7.65
C GLN A 7 13.58 -39.65 8.56
N GLU A 8 13.63 -39.85 9.88
CA GLU A 8 14.13 -38.84 10.83
C GLU A 8 15.62 -38.52 10.63
N LYS A 9 16.44 -39.54 10.32
CA LYS A 9 17.86 -39.34 10.03
C LYS A 9 18.07 -38.57 8.73
N GLU A 10 17.36 -38.95 7.67
CA GLU A 10 17.42 -38.25 6.39
C GLU A 10 17.01 -36.77 6.54
N PHE A 11 15.99 -36.49 7.37
CA PHE A 11 15.58 -35.13 7.69
C PHE A 11 16.68 -34.32 8.38
N SER A 12 17.31 -34.92 9.40
CA SER A 12 18.42 -34.29 10.15
C SER A 12 19.62 -34.02 9.24
N ASP A 13 19.93 -34.93 8.33
CA ASP A 13 21.07 -34.79 7.40
C ASP A 13 20.82 -33.67 6.39
N ILE A 14 19.59 -33.54 5.87
CA ILE A 14 19.23 -32.44 4.97
C ILE A 14 19.23 -31.10 5.71
N GLU A 15 18.71 -31.04 6.94
CA GLU A 15 18.74 -29.81 7.75
C GLU A 15 20.18 -29.34 7.99
N LEU A 16 21.11 -30.28 8.21
CA LEU A 16 22.53 -29.99 8.32
C LEU A 16 23.09 -29.40 7.01
N CYS A 17 22.68 -29.93 5.86
CA CYS A 17 23.09 -29.40 4.56
C CYS A 17 22.62 -27.96 4.35
N TYR A 18 21.38 -27.64 4.73
CA TYR A 18 20.86 -26.27 4.72
C TYR A 18 21.72 -25.34 5.58
N LYS A 19 21.99 -25.75 6.82
CA LYS A 19 22.83 -24.97 7.76
C LYS A 19 24.25 -24.76 7.23
N ALA A 20 24.85 -25.78 6.62
CA ALA A 20 26.19 -25.69 6.03
C ALA A 20 26.25 -24.67 4.87
N MET A 21 25.16 -24.51 4.11
CA MET A 21 25.03 -23.47 3.08
C MET A 21 24.64 -22.09 3.63
N GLY A 22 24.44 -21.96 4.94
CA GLY A 22 23.97 -20.72 5.57
C GLY A 22 22.48 -20.44 5.32
N LEU A 23 21.69 -21.49 5.04
CA LEU A 23 20.26 -21.42 4.79
C LEU A 23 19.46 -21.92 6.00
N SER A 24 18.22 -21.46 6.09
CA SER A 24 17.20 -22.03 6.96
C SER A 24 16.42 -23.12 6.22
N PHE A 25 16.03 -24.19 6.91
CA PHE A 25 15.22 -25.25 6.31
C PHE A 25 13.87 -24.76 5.76
N SER A 26 13.37 -23.63 6.28
CA SER A 26 12.15 -22.97 5.81
C SER A 26 12.35 -22.04 4.60
N ASP A 27 13.59 -21.86 4.12
CA ASP A 27 13.87 -21.02 2.97
C ASP A 27 13.26 -21.61 1.70
N ASN A 28 12.68 -20.72 0.89
CA ASN A 28 12.01 -21.15 -0.33
C ASN A 28 13.03 -21.59 -1.41
N PRO A 29 12.60 -22.38 -2.43
CA PRO A 29 13.48 -22.87 -3.48
C PRO A 29 14.27 -21.76 -4.20
N GLU A 30 13.67 -20.58 -4.39
CA GLU A 30 14.35 -19.45 -5.02
C GLU A 30 15.51 -18.91 -4.16
N GLN A 31 15.34 -18.87 -2.83
CA GLN A 31 16.41 -18.49 -1.90
C GLN A 31 17.53 -19.52 -1.88
N VAL A 32 17.21 -20.81 -1.93
CA VAL A 32 18.20 -21.90 -2.01
C VAL A 32 19.04 -21.76 -3.27
N GLU A 33 18.40 -21.62 -4.44
CA GLU A 33 19.10 -21.42 -5.72
C GLU A 33 19.89 -20.11 -5.77
N LYS A 34 19.36 -19.03 -5.19
CA LYS A 34 20.03 -17.73 -5.15
C LYS A 34 21.30 -17.81 -4.32
N THR A 35 21.25 -18.48 -3.17
CA THR A 35 22.40 -18.63 -2.27
C THR A 35 23.46 -19.53 -2.90
N TYR A 36 23.04 -20.65 -3.52
CA TYR A 36 23.93 -21.49 -4.31
C TYR A 36 24.66 -20.70 -5.40
N ARG A 37 23.94 -19.92 -6.22
CA ARG A 37 24.55 -19.10 -7.28
C ARG A 37 25.55 -18.09 -6.72
N LYS A 38 25.18 -17.39 -5.64
CA LYS A 38 26.06 -16.41 -4.98
C LYS A 38 27.36 -17.05 -4.49
N LEU A 39 27.27 -18.17 -3.77
CA LEU A 39 28.45 -18.88 -3.26
C LEU A 39 29.30 -19.45 -4.41
N LYS A 40 28.66 -19.98 -5.46
CA LYS A 40 29.35 -20.48 -6.65
C LYS A 40 30.13 -19.38 -7.35
N ASP A 41 29.55 -18.19 -7.51
CA ASP A 41 30.22 -17.03 -8.12
C ASP A 41 31.39 -16.54 -7.26
N GLU A 42 31.23 -16.54 -5.92
CA GLU A 42 32.29 -16.18 -4.98
C GLU A 42 33.48 -17.15 -5.07
N TYR A 43 33.25 -18.47 -5.03
CA TYR A 43 34.31 -19.46 -5.20
C TYR A 43 34.93 -19.43 -6.60
N THR A 44 34.13 -19.22 -7.64
CA THR A 44 34.65 -19.08 -9.02
C THR A 44 35.56 -17.86 -9.16
N THR A 45 35.24 -16.77 -8.45
CA THR A 45 36.09 -15.58 -8.40
C THR A 45 37.37 -15.85 -7.61
N LEU A 46 37.28 -16.54 -6.47
CA LEU A 46 38.45 -16.92 -5.66
C LEU A 46 39.40 -17.87 -6.41
N MET A 47 38.89 -18.73 -7.29
CA MET A 47 39.74 -19.56 -8.16
C MET A 47 40.63 -18.74 -9.10
N ARG A 48 40.27 -17.49 -9.40
CA ARG A 48 41.08 -16.57 -10.21
C ARG A 48 42.02 -15.70 -9.36
N SER A 49 42.03 -15.89 -8.04
CA SER A 49 42.91 -15.17 -7.12
C SER A 49 44.39 -15.45 -7.44
N PRO A 50 45.30 -14.47 -7.30
CA PRO A 50 46.74 -14.70 -7.40
C PRO A 50 47.28 -15.60 -6.28
N ASP A 51 46.57 -15.74 -5.16
CA ASP A 51 46.94 -16.62 -4.05
C ASP A 51 46.65 -18.09 -4.38
N MET A 52 47.70 -18.92 -4.39
CA MET A 52 47.64 -20.36 -4.66
C MET A 52 46.84 -21.12 -3.59
N THR A 53 46.95 -20.73 -2.32
CA THR A 53 46.25 -21.40 -1.21
C THR A 53 44.76 -21.12 -1.28
N ALA A 54 44.39 -19.85 -1.53
CA ALA A 54 43.01 -19.45 -1.76
C ALA A 54 42.40 -20.18 -2.97
N ARG A 55 43.18 -20.37 -4.06
CA ARG A 55 42.72 -21.09 -5.26
C ARG A 55 42.44 -22.57 -4.99
N ALA A 56 43.35 -23.25 -4.30
CA ALA A 56 43.18 -24.67 -3.96
C ALA A 56 41.98 -24.88 -3.02
N GLY A 57 41.85 -24.03 -2.00
CA GLY A 57 40.70 -24.08 -1.09
C GLY A 57 39.37 -23.79 -1.79
N ALA A 58 39.34 -22.83 -2.72
CA ALA A 58 38.12 -22.49 -3.46
C ALA A 58 37.61 -23.62 -4.35
N ALA A 59 38.50 -24.40 -4.98
CA ALA A 59 38.11 -25.54 -5.81
C ALA A 59 37.44 -26.66 -4.98
N GLU A 60 38.01 -26.97 -3.82
CA GLU A 60 37.44 -27.98 -2.91
C GLU A 60 36.11 -27.50 -2.32
N ASN A 61 36.04 -26.25 -1.87
CA ASN A 61 34.81 -25.67 -1.32
C ASN A 61 33.69 -25.61 -2.37
N LEU A 62 34.02 -25.37 -3.64
CA LEU A 62 33.04 -25.38 -4.73
C LEU A 62 32.46 -26.79 -4.93
N LYS A 63 33.30 -27.83 -4.87
CA LYS A 63 32.84 -29.22 -4.97
C LYS A 63 31.91 -29.58 -3.82
N GLN A 64 32.28 -29.23 -2.59
CA GLN A 64 31.43 -29.44 -1.40
C GLN A 64 30.10 -28.68 -1.52
N LEU A 65 30.11 -27.44 -2.01
CA LEU A 65 28.90 -26.68 -2.26
C LEU A 65 27.96 -27.37 -3.27
N GLU A 66 28.51 -27.95 -4.33
CA GLU A 66 27.72 -28.70 -5.32
C GLU A 66 27.13 -29.99 -4.73
N GLU A 67 27.88 -30.70 -3.89
CA GLU A 67 27.40 -31.88 -3.16
C GLU A 67 26.26 -31.52 -2.17
N LEU A 68 26.39 -30.43 -1.42
CA LEU A 68 25.34 -29.95 -0.52
C LEU A 68 24.07 -29.55 -1.29
N PHE A 69 24.22 -28.79 -2.36
CA PHE A 69 23.09 -28.35 -3.18
C PHE A 69 22.38 -29.54 -3.86
N THR A 70 23.13 -30.51 -4.37
CA THR A 70 22.54 -31.73 -4.97
C THR A 70 21.86 -32.61 -3.93
N THR A 71 22.40 -32.70 -2.71
CA THR A 71 21.75 -33.43 -1.61
C THR A 71 20.41 -32.78 -1.22
N ILE A 72 20.40 -31.45 -1.05
CA ILE A 72 19.17 -30.70 -0.76
C ILE A 72 18.15 -30.90 -1.87
N THR A 73 18.52 -30.59 -3.12
CA THR A 73 17.59 -30.62 -4.27
C THR A 73 17.18 -32.03 -4.69
N GLY A 74 18.02 -33.02 -4.38
CA GLY A 74 17.75 -34.44 -4.62
C GLY A 74 16.73 -35.03 -3.65
N SER A 75 16.60 -34.47 -2.45
CA SER A 75 15.71 -34.97 -1.40
C SER A 75 14.23 -34.93 -1.79
N LEU A 76 13.47 -35.91 -1.30
CA LEU A 76 12.02 -35.98 -1.53
C LEU A 76 11.30 -34.77 -0.91
N ILE A 77 11.74 -34.36 0.29
CA ILE A 77 11.15 -33.25 1.03
C ILE A 77 11.28 -31.94 0.24
N TYR A 78 12.47 -31.67 -0.30
CA TYR A 78 12.68 -30.49 -1.13
C TYR A 78 11.84 -30.54 -2.41
N LYS A 79 11.77 -31.69 -3.09
CA LYS A 79 11.00 -31.85 -4.33
C LYS A 79 9.52 -31.60 -4.13
N ASP A 80 8.95 -32.11 -3.04
CA ASP A 80 7.54 -31.90 -2.73
C ASP A 80 7.28 -30.44 -2.34
N TYR A 81 8.15 -29.85 -1.51
CA TYR A 81 8.06 -28.44 -1.16
C TYR A 81 8.21 -27.52 -2.39
N ALA A 82 9.14 -27.80 -3.29
CA ALA A 82 9.34 -27.03 -4.51
C ALA A 82 8.12 -27.09 -5.43
N ARG A 83 7.48 -28.25 -5.55
CA ARG A 83 6.24 -28.42 -6.32
C ARG A 83 5.09 -27.62 -5.73
N GLU A 84 4.95 -27.59 -4.41
CA GLU A 84 3.93 -26.76 -3.74
C GLU A 84 4.21 -25.26 -3.88
N TYR A 85 5.48 -24.88 -3.79
CA TYR A 85 5.92 -23.50 -3.96
C TYR A 85 5.60 -22.96 -5.36
N GLU A 86 5.81 -23.76 -6.41
CA GLU A 86 5.45 -23.39 -7.79
C GLU A 86 3.94 -23.14 -7.95
N LYS A 87 3.11 -24.02 -7.37
CA LYS A 87 1.65 -23.82 -7.36
C LYS A 87 1.26 -22.53 -6.64
N TYR A 88 1.86 -22.27 -5.49
CA TYR A 88 1.64 -21.03 -4.74
C TYR A 88 2.03 -19.79 -5.57
N LYS A 89 3.18 -19.84 -6.25
CA LYS A 89 3.66 -18.76 -7.11
C LYS A 89 2.72 -18.50 -8.29
N ALA A 90 2.23 -19.56 -8.95
CA ALA A 90 1.25 -19.45 -10.02
C ALA A 90 -0.06 -18.80 -9.54
N LEU A 91 -0.61 -19.28 -8.42
CA LEU A 91 -1.81 -18.71 -7.80
C LEU A 91 -1.63 -17.23 -7.44
N LYS A 92 -0.48 -16.87 -6.87
CA LYS A 92 -0.16 -15.48 -6.51
C LYS A 92 -0.03 -14.60 -7.76
N ALA A 93 0.55 -15.11 -8.84
CA ALA A 93 0.66 -14.40 -10.12
C ALA A 93 -0.72 -14.14 -10.75
N GLU A 94 -1.59 -15.14 -10.77
CA GLU A 94 -2.97 -15.02 -11.25
C GLU A 94 -3.77 -14.00 -10.43
N GLN A 95 -3.66 -14.05 -9.10
CA GLN A 95 -4.31 -13.06 -8.23
C GLN A 95 -3.81 -11.65 -8.48
N MET A 96 -2.50 -11.47 -8.70
CA MET A 96 -1.94 -10.16 -9.03
C MET A 96 -2.41 -9.67 -10.41
N ALA A 97 -2.49 -10.55 -11.41
CA ALA A 97 -3.03 -10.22 -12.73
C ALA A 97 -4.51 -9.82 -12.64
N ALA A 98 -5.32 -10.57 -11.89
CA ALA A 98 -6.73 -10.24 -11.65
C ALA A 98 -6.91 -8.90 -10.92
N ARG A 99 -6.06 -8.59 -9.94
CA ARG A 99 -6.06 -7.29 -9.25
C ARG A 99 -5.71 -6.13 -10.19
N LYS A 100 -4.71 -6.30 -11.08
CA LYS A 100 -4.34 -5.30 -12.07
C LYS A 100 -5.49 -5.02 -13.06
N LEU A 101 -6.16 -6.07 -13.54
CA LEU A 101 -7.34 -5.92 -14.41
C LEU A 101 -8.47 -5.16 -13.70
N LYS A 102 -8.77 -5.49 -12.44
CA LYS A 102 -9.78 -4.74 -11.64
C LYS A 102 -9.40 -3.28 -11.41
N GLN A 103 -8.11 -2.97 -11.24
CA GLN A 103 -7.65 -1.58 -11.09
C GLN A 103 -7.77 -0.79 -12.40
N GLN A 104 -7.53 -1.41 -13.55
CA GLN A 104 -7.74 -0.76 -14.86
C GLN A 104 -9.22 -0.54 -15.19
N GLN A 105 -10.11 -1.38 -14.65
CA GLN A 105 -11.56 -1.24 -14.80
C GLN A 105 -12.21 -0.24 -13.84
N LYS A 106 -11.46 0.39 -12.91
CA LYS A 106 -12.03 1.50 -12.14
C LYS A 106 -12.35 2.63 -13.13
N PRO A 107 -13.62 3.07 -13.24
CA PRO A 107 -13.95 4.18 -14.10
C PRO A 107 -13.13 5.38 -13.65
N VAL A 108 -12.34 5.94 -14.57
CA VAL A 108 -11.72 7.25 -14.39
C VAL A 108 -12.89 8.22 -14.21
N VAL A 109 -13.20 8.53 -12.95
CA VAL A 109 -14.16 9.58 -12.62
C VAL A 109 -13.53 10.86 -13.15
N LYS A 110 -13.96 11.27 -14.35
CA LYS A 110 -13.66 12.59 -14.88
C LYS A 110 -14.29 13.56 -13.90
N GLU A 111 -13.50 14.06 -12.95
CA GLU A 111 -13.96 15.07 -12.02
C GLU A 111 -14.43 16.27 -12.86
N VAL A 112 -15.72 16.56 -12.78
CA VAL A 112 -16.34 17.66 -13.52
C VAL A 112 -15.72 18.95 -12.99
N LEU A 113 -14.88 19.59 -13.81
CA LEU A 113 -14.29 20.88 -13.50
C LEU A 113 -15.41 21.94 -13.53
N ILE A 114 -15.47 22.78 -12.51
CA ILE A 114 -16.43 23.89 -12.41
C ILE A 114 -15.71 25.22 -12.59
N ASN A 115 -16.41 26.26 -13.04
CA ASN A 115 -15.85 27.60 -13.14
C ASN A 115 -15.88 28.30 -11.79
N CYS A 116 -14.76 28.91 -11.38
CA CYS A 116 -14.68 29.71 -10.17
C CYS A 116 -15.62 30.94 -10.27
N PRO A 117 -16.45 31.22 -9.24
CA PRO A 117 -17.40 32.33 -9.28
C PRO A 117 -16.74 33.72 -9.30
N TYR A 118 -15.47 33.84 -8.87
CA TYR A 118 -14.76 35.11 -8.81
C TYR A 118 -13.93 35.41 -10.07
N CYS A 119 -13.16 34.41 -10.55
CA CYS A 119 -12.22 34.60 -11.66
C CYS A 119 -12.56 33.80 -12.91
N LYS A 120 -13.67 33.05 -12.91
CA LYS A 120 -14.17 32.21 -14.02
C LYS A 120 -13.21 31.12 -14.51
N LYS A 121 -12.09 30.87 -13.82
CA LYS A 121 -11.15 29.79 -14.14
C LYS A 121 -11.67 28.43 -13.67
N LEU A 122 -11.36 27.38 -14.43
CA LEU A 122 -11.72 26.00 -14.13
C LEU A 122 -11.01 25.51 -12.86
N ILE A 123 -11.77 24.95 -11.94
CA ILE A 123 -11.32 24.45 -10.64
C ILE A 123 -12.03 23.12 -10.32
N ALA A 124 -11.38 22.29 -9.49
CA ALA A 124 -12.01 21.10 -8.96
C ALA A 124 -13.11 21.48 -7.93
N PRO A 125 -14.28 20.79 -7.94
CA PRO A 125 -15.43 21.15 -7.11
C PRO A 125 -15.21 20.97 -5.61
N LYS A 126 -14.14 20.28 -5.19
CA LYS A 126 -13.79 20.03 -3.78
C LYS A 126 -12.90 21.12 -3.17
N LEU A 127 -12.48 22.14 -3.94
CA LEU A 127 -11.61 23.20 -3.45
C LEU A 127 -12.42 24.27 -2.71
N LYS A 128 -12.12 24.46 -1.41
CA LYS A 128 -12.68 25.55 -0.58
C LYS A 128 -12.11 26.93 -0.93
N VAL A 129 -10.98 26.97 -1.63
CA VAL A 129 -10.28 28.21 -2.03
C VAL A 129 -9.83 28.07 -3.47
N CYS A 130 -10.04 29.11 -4.27
CA CYS A 130 -9.57 29.12 -5.63
C CYS A 130 -8.06 29.27 -5.67
N ILE A 131 -7.36 28.31 -6.29
CA ILE A 131 -5.90 28.34 -6.47
C ILE A 131 -5.41 29.52 -7.33
N TYR A 132 -6.28 30.18 -8.10
CA TYR A 132 -5.88 31.28 -9.00
C TYR A 132 -6.13 32.68 -8.44
N CYS A 133 -7.23 32.88 -7.72
CA CYS A 133 -7.60 34.18 -7.19
C CYS A 133 -7.63 34.22 -5.65
N HIS A 134 -7.37 33.09 -5.00
CA HIS A 134 -7.38 32.91 -3.55
C HIS A 134 -8.71 33.28 -2.89
N GLY A 135 -9.77 33.49 -3.68
CA GLY A 135 -11.13 33.68 -3.19
C GLY A 135 -11.67 32.39 -2.57
N LYS A 136 -12.28 32.50 -1.39
CA LYS A 136 -12.98 31.39 -0.73
C LYS A 136 -14.20 31.01 -1.57
N ILE A 137 -14.22 29.78 -2.09
CA ILE A 137 -15.34 29.26 -2.87
C ILE A 137 -16.35 28.69 -1.89
N LEU A 138 -17.35 29.50 -1.57
CA LEU A 138 -18.49 29.08 -0.76
C LEU A 138 -19.38 28.17 -1.59
N THR A 139 -19.83 27.08 -0.98
CA THR A 139 -20.83 26.19 -1.57
C THR A 139 -22.13 26.97 -1.84
N PRO A 140 -22.98 26.55 -2.81
CA PRO A 140 -24.22 27.26 -3.12
C PRO A 140 -25.15 27.43 -1.90
N MET A 141 -25.14 26.46 -0.97
CA MET A 141 -25.83 26.55 0.33
C MET A 141 -25.29 27.68 1.21
N GLU A 142 -23.96 27.81 1.33
CA GLU A 142 -23.33 28.88 2.10
C GLU A 142 -23.54 30.26 1.46
N GLN A 143 -23.58 30.35 0.12
CA GLN A 143 -23.93 31.59 -0.58
C GLN A 143 -25.39 32.01 -0.34
N MET A 144 -26.32 31.05 -0.31
CA MET A 144 -27.72 31.33 0.05
C MET A 144 -27.83 31.83 1.48
N MET A 145 -27.17 31.16 2.45
CA MET A 145 -27.20 31.61 3.84
C MET A 145 -26.61 33.01 4.03
N ALA A 146 -25.50 33.33 3.36
CA ALA A 146 -24.90 34.67 3.41
C ALA A 146 -25.82 35.76 2.82
N LYS A 147 -26.63 35.41 1.81
CA LYS A 147 -27.61 36.33 1.21
C LYS A 147 -28.82 36.54 2.11
N VAL A 148 -29.31 35.48 2.74
CA VAL A 148 -30.47 35.50 3.65
C VAL A 148 -30.12 36.23 4.94
N PHE A 149 -28.94 36.00 5.51
CA PHE A 149 -28.38 36.72 6.65
C PHE A 149 -27.61 37.99 6.26
N SER A 150 -27.93 38.61 5.12
CA SER A 150 -27.45 39.96 4.86
C SER A 150 -28.03 40.87 5.94
N THR A 151 -27.17 41.58 6.68
CA THR A 151 -27.50 42.43 7.85
C THR A 151 -28.69 43.35 7.62
N ARG A 152 -28.98 43.72 6.37
CA ARG A 152 -30.18 44.47 5.97
C ARG A 152 -31.50 43.75 6.29
N ASN A 153 -31.61 42.44 6.03
CA ASN A 153 -32.84 41.69 6.31
C ASN A 153 -33.05 41.48 7.81
N LEU A 154 -31.97 41.29 8.57
CA LEU A 154 -32.04 41.20 10.03
C LEU A 154 -32.51 42.53 10.64
N VAL A 155 -31.97 43.66 10.16
CA VAL A 155 -32.37 45.01 10.62
C VAL A 155 -33.82 45.32 10.28
N VAL A 156 -34.29 44.95 9.08
CA VAL A 156 -35.72 45.15 8.71
C VAL A 156 -36.64 44.28 9.59
N ALA A 157 -36.25 43.03 9.86
CA ALA A 157 -37.02 42.15 10.73
C ALA A 157 -37.07 42.66 12.18
N THR A 158 -35.97 43.16 12.74
CA THR A 158 -35.97 43.72 14.10
C THR A 158 -36.78 45.00 14.20
N ILE A 159 -36.74 45.90 13.21
CA ILE A 159 -37.58 47.11 13.20
C ILE A 159 -39.07 46.76 13.19
N LEU A 160 -39.48 45.78 12.38
CA LEU A 160 -40.87 45.32 12.33
C LEU A 160 -41.33 44.74 13.68
N VAL A 161 -40.51 43.92 14.32
CA VAL A 161 -40.83 43.34 15.64
C VAL A 161 -40.97 44.43 16.69
N VAL A 162 -40.06 45.43 16.71
CA VAL A 162 -40.15 46.56 17.65
C VAL A 162 -41.41 47.39 17.40
N LEU A 163 -41.79 47.65 16.15
CA LEU A 163 -43.03 48.37 15.82
C LEU A 163 -44.29 47.61 16.25
N VAL A 164 -44.31 46.28 16.09
CA VAL A 164 -45.43 45.45 16.55
C VAL A 164 -45.52 45.48 18.08
N ILE A 165 -44.39 45.34 18.79
CA ILE A 165 -44.38 45.42 20.26
C ILE A 165 -44.83 46.81 20.72
N ALA A 166 -44.31 47.88 20.12
CA ALA A 166 -44.73 49.24 20.45
C ALA A 166 -46.24 49.45 20.20
N GLY A 167 -46.77 48.93 19.09
CA GLY A 167 -48.20 48.98 18.78
C GLY A 167 -49.06 48.20 19.79
N VAL A 168 -48.63 47.00 20.19
CA VAL A 168 -49.32 46.21 21.22
C VAL A 168 -49.29 46.90 22.58
N VAL A 169 -48.15 47.48 22.97
CA VAL A 169 -48.01 48.23 24.22
C VAL A 169 -48.88 49.49 24.23
N LEU A 170 -48.94 50.24 23.12
CA LEU A 170 -49.82 51.40 22.97
C LEU A 170 -51.31 51.02 23.02
N MET A 171 -51.70 49.91 22.40
CA MET A 171 -53.07 49.38 22.48
C MET A 171 -53.44 48.89 23.88
N SER A 172 -52.47 48.33 24.61
CA SER A 172 -52.69 47.75 25.95
C SER A 172 -52.61 48.79 27.08
N ASN A 173 -51.97 49.94 26.86
CA ASN A 173 -51.82 51.01 27.85
C ASN A 173 -52.09 52.41 27.23
N PRO A 174 -53.36 52.78 26.99
CA PRO A 174 -53.72 54.07 26.39
C PRO A 174 -53.46 55.29 27.29
N GLN A 175 -53.09 55.09 28.56
CA GLN A 175 -52.78 56.16 29.52
C GLN A 175 -51.44 56.87 29.24
N LEU A 176 -50.55 56.29 28.41
CA LEU A 176 -49.24 56.83 28.05
C LEU A 176 -49.27 57.87 26.90
N LEU A 177 -50.44 58.13 26.34
CA LEU A 177 -50.67 59.03 25.19
C LEU A 177 -51.23 60.41 25.60
N LYS A 178 -51.20 60.75 26.89
CA LYS A 178 -51.61 62.05 27.45
C LYS A 178 -50.41 62.93 27.77
#